data_AF-A0A066RZN9-F1
#
_entry.id   AF-A0A066RZN9-F1
#
_cell.length_a   1.000
_cell.length_b   1.000
_cell.length_c   1.000
_cell.angle_alpha   90.00
_cell.angle_beta   90.00
_cell.angle_gamma   90.00
#
_symmetry.space_group_name_H-M   'P 1'
#
loop_
_entity.id
_entity.type
_entity.pdbx_description
1 polymer ?
#
loop_
_entity_poly.entity_id
_entity_poly.type
_entity_poly.pdbx_seq_one_letter_code
_entity_poly.pdbx_strand_id
1 'polypeptide(L)'
;MLSEAVDFFSRWPVAMVEELDQIVQGAALKLTKNYNHTKFSDVFGDLLTATRKLPSSDLHRNFVLKTIVDYLEQLVRSNPKKGEDNIADLQLSILEASALLSSSTEQVYRLYEEGYLQCSKRLKLHSKLSSDDAVFYLRQIIELRRAGIASDYSTNTVYLPSW
;
A
#
# COMPACT_ATOMS: atom_id res chain seq x y z
N MET A 1 7.82 12.97 -24.72
CA MET A 1 8.45 12.66 -23.42
C MET A 1 8.52 13.87 -22.48
N LEU A 2 9.27 14.94 -22.76
CA LEU A 2 9.30 16.13 -21.87
C LEU A 2 7.98 16.91 -21.88
N SER A 3 7.37 17.10 -23.05
CA SER A 3 6.05 17.75 -23.16
C SER A 3 4.96 16.97 -22.43
N GLU A 4 4.89 15.66 -22.63
CA GLU A 4 3.94 14.77 -21.97
C GLU A 4 4.11 14.80 -20.43
N ALA A 5 5.34 14.79 -19.93
CA ALA A 5 5.60 14.91 -18.50
C ALA A 5 5.15 16.28 -17.96
N VAL A 6 5.45 17.38 -18.67
CA VAL A 6 5.01 18.72 -18.28
C VAL A 6 3.48 18.80 -18.25
N ASP A 7 2.80 18.28 -19.28
CA ASP A 7 1.35 18.25 -19.37
C ASP A 7 0.74 17.42 -18.23
N PHE A 8 1.33 16.27 -17.92
CA PHE A 8 0.91 15.42 -16.80
C PHE A 8 1.04 16.15 -15.46
N PHE A 9 2.22 16.69 -15.16
CA PHE A 9 2.46 17.38 -13.89
C PHE A 9 1.72 18.72 -13.79
N SER A 10 1.37 19.36 -14.91
CA SER A 10 0.56 20.59 -14.90
C SER A 10 -0.85 20.37 -14.34
N ARG A 11 -1.36 19.14 -14.42
CA ARG A 11 -2.66 18.70 -13.90
C ARG A 11 -2.54 17.91 -12.60
N TRP A 12 -1.36 17.89 -11.97
CA TRP A 12 -1.16 17.15 -10.73
C TRP A 12 -2.06 17.69 -9.60
N PRO A 13 -2.64 16.85 -8.72
CA PRO A 13 -2.59 15.39 -8.70
C PRO A 13 -3.65 14.69 -9.55
N VAL A 14 -4.53 15.45 -10.21
CA VAL A 14 -5.71 14.94 -10.92
C VAL A 14 -5.32 13.93 -12.00
N ALA A 15 -4.30 14.23 -12.81
CA ALA A 15 -3.83 13.30 -13.84
C ALA A 15 -3.40 11.94 -13.28
N MET A 16 -2.71 11.92 -12.13
CA MET A 16 -2.30 10.68 -11.48
C MET A 16 -3.50 9.89 -10.95
N VAL A 17 -4.46 10.59 -10.33
CA VAL A 17 -5.69 9.96 -9.83
C VAL A 17 -6.51 9.35 -10.98
N GLU A 18 -6.62 10.06 -12.11
CA GLU A 18 -7.29 9.56 -13.32
C GLU A 18 -6.63 8.28 -13.87
N GLU A 19 -5.29 8.23 -13.91
CA GLU A 19 -4.57 7.01 -14.32
C GLU A 19 -4.81 5.85 -13.35
N LEU A 20 -4.81 6.10 -12.04
CA LEU A 20 -5.10 5.08 -11.03
C LEU A 20 -6.55 4.57 -11.15
N ASP A 21 -7.52 5.45 -11.41
CA ASP A 21 -8.91 5.06 -11.65
C ASP A 21 -9.04 4.17 -12.89
N GLN A 22 -8.32 4.48 -13.97
CA GLN A 22 -8.30 3.64 -15.16
C GLN A 22 -7.71 2.25 -14.87
N ILE A 23 -6.66 2.18 -14.04
CA ILE A 23 -6.08 0.89 -13.58
C ILE A 23 -7.12 0.09 -12.80
N VAL A 24 -7.81 0.69 -11.84
CA VAL A 24 -8.83 0.02 -11.01
C VAL A 24 -9.99 -0.48 -11.86
N GLN A 25 -10.50 0.35 -12.78
CA GLN A 25 -11.56 -0.04 -13.72
C GLN A 25 -11.12 -1.17 -14.64
N GLY A 26 -9.87 -1.12 -15.13
CA GLY A 26 -9.29 -2.17 -15.98
C GLY A 26 -9.11 -3.49 -15.26
N ALA A 27 -8.76 -3.49 -13.96
CA ALA A 27 -8.63 -4.70 -13.16
C ALA A 27 -9.95 -5.45 -13.01
N ALA A 28 -11.06 -4.74 -12.78
CA ALA A 28 -12.39 -5.37 -12.66
C ALA A 28 -12.76 -6.23 -13.88
N LEU A 29 -12.22 -5.91 -15.07
CA LEU A 29 -12.48 -6.64 -16.31
C LEU A 29 -11.52 -7.80 -16.58
N LYS A 30 -10.35 -7.82 -15.94
CA LYS A 30 -9.23 -8.73 -16.27
C LYS A 30 -8.97 -9.80 -15.22
N LEU A 31 -9.50 -9.63 -14.00
CA LEU A 31 -9.19 -10.54 -12.90
C LEU A 31 -9.80 -11.93 -13.11
N THR A 32 -8.96 -12.94 -12.92
CA THR A 32 -9.31 -14.37 -13.03
C THR A 32 -9.45 -15.04 -11.66
N LYS A 33 -9.18 -14.29 -10.58
CA LYS A 33 -9.25 -14.71 -9.18
C LYS A 33 -9.95 -13.63 -8.36
N ASN A 34 -10.46 -14.02 -7.21
CA ASN A 34 -10.94 -13.10 -6.18
C ASN A 34 -9.84 -12.09 -5.79
N TYR A 35 -10.25 -10.89 -5.40
CA TYR A 35 -9.37 -9.80 -4.97
C TYR A 35 -8.50 -10.21 -3.77
N ASN A 36 -9.08 -10.95 -2.81
CA ASN A 36 -8.34 -11.45 -1.63
C ASN A 36 -7.25 -12.49 -1.95
N HIS A 37 -7.17 -12.94 -3.20
CA HIS A 37 -6.16 -13.86 -3.73
C HIS A 37 -5.34 -13.26 -4.87
N THR A 38 -5.50 -11.96 -5.11
CA THR A 38 -4.81 -11.20 -6.15
C THR A 38 -3.74 -10.32 -5.52
N LYS A 39 -2.54 -10.28 -6.10
CA LYS A 39 -1.47 -9.41 -5.61
C LYS A 39 -1.76 -7.97 -6.00
N PHE A 40 -1.33 -7.01 -5.17
CA PHE A 40 -1.36 -5.60 -5.52
C PHE A 40 -0.59 -5.33 -6.80
N SER A 41 0.59 -5.93 -6.94
CA SER A 41 1.42 -5.82 -8.15
C SER A 41 0.79 -6.43 -9.41
N ASP A 42 -0.17 -7.35 -9.29
CA ASP A 42 -0.91 -7.86 -10.45
C ASP A 42 -1.88 -6.80 -11.03
N VAL A 43 -2.28 -5.81 -10.20
CA VAL A 43 -3.19 -4.72 -10.59
C VAL A 43 -2.45 -3.43 -10.87
N PHE A 44 -1.60 -3.00 -9.93
CA PHE A 44 -0.93 -1.70 -9.96
C PHE A 44 0.54 -1.78 -10.39
N GLY A 45 1.04 -2.97 -10.74
CA GLY A 45 2.45 -3.17 -11.08
C GLY A 45 3.38 -2.79 -9.94
N ASP A 46 4.53 -2.23 -10.27
CA ASP A 46 5.58 -1.84 -9.32
C ASP A 46 5.32 -0.46 -8.67
N LEU A 47 4.08 0.03 -8.66
CA LEU A 47 3.75 1.40 -8.26
C LEU A 47 4.34 1.79 -6.89
N LEU A 48 4.14 0.96 -5.87
CA LEU A 48 4.63 1.25 -4.51
C LEU A 48 6.13 0.99 -4.37
N THR A 49 6.66 -0.04 -5.03
CA THR A 49 8.09 -0.39 -4.94
C THR A 49 8.97 0.62 -5.68
N ALA A 50 8.48 1.16 -6.81
CA ALA A 50 9.14 2.20 -7.59
C ALA A 50 9.12 3.57 -6.89
N THR A 51 7.98 3.95 -6.30
CA THR A 51 7.80 5.30 -5.76
C THR A 51 8.39 5.48 -4.37
N ARG A 52 8.54 4.40 -3.57
CA ARG A 52 9.12 4.46 -2.22
C ARG A 52 10.51 5.10 -2.13
N LYS A 53 11.28 5.11 -3.23
CA LYS A 53 12.66 5.63 -3.26
C LYS A 53 12.79 7.03 -3.89
N LEU A 54 11.68 7.72 -4.20
CA LEU A 54 11.70 8.97 -4.97
C LEU A 54 11.23 10.19 -4.14
N PRO A 55 12.11 10.99 -3.51
CA PRO A 55 13.53 10.78 -3.23
C PRO A 55 13.78 9.93 -1.97
N SER A 56 12.74 9.67 -1.18
CA SER A 56 12.75 8.85 0.03
C SER A 56 11.32 8.34 0.31
N SER A 57 11.14 7.50 1.33
CA SER A 57 9.80 7.05 1.77
C SER A 57 9.07 8.06 2.66
N ASP A 58 9.64 9.25 2.84
CA ASP A 58 9.07 10.34 3.62
C ASP A 58 7.99 11.06 2.79
N LEU A 59 6.72 10.94 3.19
CA LEU A 59 5.58 11.51 2.45
C LEU A 59 5.60 13.04 2.36
N HIS A 60 6.33 13.73 3.25
CA HIS A 60 6.50 15.19 3.14
C HIS A 60 7.37 15.59 1.96
N ARG A 61 8.32 14.74 1.59
CA ARG A 61 9.27 14.97 0.49
C ARG A 61 8.86 14.25 -0.78
N ASN A 62 8.11 13.16 -0.64
CA ASN A 62 7.67 12.29 -1.72
C ASN A 62 6.19 12.53 -2.00
N PHE A 63 5.91 13.62 -2.72
CA PHE A 63 4.55 14.00 -3.09
C PHE A 63 3.86 12.93 -3.96
N VAL A 64 4.63 12.17 -4.75
CA VAL A 64 4.12 11.07 -5.59
C VAL A 64 3.59 9.94 -4.72
N LEU A 65 4.40 9.42 -3.80
CA LEU A 65 3.98 8.38 -2.86
C LEU A 65 2.84 8.90 -1.97
N LYS A 66 2.88 10.16 -1.54
CA LYS A 66 1.78 10.76 -0.78
C LYS A 66 0.46 10.70 -1.55
N THR A 67 0.43 11.15 -2.82
CA THR A 67 -0.78 11.07 -3.65
C THR A 67 -1.27 9.64 -3.85
N ILE A 68 -0.37 8.68 -4.00
CA ILE A 68 -0.73 7.25 -4.11
C ILE A 68 -1.32 6.74 -2.80
N VAL A 69 -0.72 7.06 -1.65
CA VAL A 69 -1.24 6.70 -0.33
C VAL A 69 -2.62 7.31 -0.11
N ASP A 70 -2.78 8.61 -0.36
CA ASP A 70 -4.08 9.32 -0.25
C ASP A 70 -5.15 8.66 -1.16
N TYR A 71 -4.77 8.29 -2.38
CA TYR A 71 -5.65 7.57 -3.30
C TYR A 71 -6.07 6.20 -2.75
N LEU A 72 -5.12 5.41 -2.27
CA LEU A 72 -5.40 4.07 -1.73
C LEU A 72 -6.22 4.13 -0.43
N GLU A 73 -6.01 5.14 0.42
CA GLU A 73 -6.86 5.41 1.57
C GLU A 73 -8.31 5.68 1.13
N GLN A 74 -8.49 6.52 0.10
CA GLN A 74 -9.79 6.81 -0.47
C GLN A 74 -10.44 5.59 -1.13
N LEU A 75 -9.64 4.77 -1.81
CA LEU A 75 -10.08 3.53 -2.45
C LEU A 75 -10.63 2.55 -1.41
N VAL A 76 -9.91 2.32 -0.32
CA VAL A 76 -10.36 1.47 0.79
C VAL A 76 -11.62 2.03 1.45
N ARG A 77 -11.66 3.35 1.68
CA ARG A 77 -12.84 4.03 2.26
C ARG A 77 -14.08 3.87 1.40
N SER A 78 -13.93 3.93 0.09
CA SER A 78 -15.03 3.82 -0.88
C SER A 78 -15.49 2.37 -1.11
N ASN A 79 -14.66 1.40 -0.73
CA ASN A 79 -14.93 -0.03 -0.87
C ASN A 79 -14.95 -0.74 0.50
N PRO A 80 -15.91 -0.41 1.38
CA PRO A 80 -16.02 -1.03 2.71
C PRO A 80 -16.32 -2.53 2.60
N LYS A 81 -15.93 -3.28 3.62
CA LYS A 81 -16.18 -4.73 3.67
C LYS A 81 -17.70 -4.99 3.79
N LYS A 82 -18.29 -5.63 2.79
CA LYS A 82 -19.75 -5.89 2.69
C LYS A 82 -20.09 -7.37 2.42
N GLY A 83 -19.24 -8.29 2.89
CA GLY A 83 -19.44 -9.74 2.76
C GLY A 83 -18.69 -10.37 1.59
N GLU A 84 -18.55 -9.67 0.47
CA GLU A 84 -17.71 -10.06 -0.66
C GLU A 84 -16.37 -9.30 -0.64
N ASP A 85 -15.33 -9.93 -1.17
CA ASP A 85 -14.03 -9.30 -1.37
C ASP A 85 -14.08 -8.30 -2.52
N ASN A 86 -13.32 -7.21 -2.40
CA ASN A 86 -13.24 -6.16 -3.41
C ASN A 86 -11.81 -5.65 -3.57
N ILE A 87 -11.61 -4.63 -4.42
CA ILE A 87 -10.29 -4.05 -4.71
C ILE A 87 -9.47 -3.66 -3.48
N ALA A 88 -10.11 -3.37 -2.34
CA ALA A 88 -9.41 -3.05 -1.10
C ALA A 88 -8.84 -4.29 -0.37
N ASP A 89 -9.18 -5.50 -0.81
CA ASP A 89 -8.74 -6.76 -0.21
C ASP A 89 -7.53 -7.39 -0.95
N LEU A 90 -6.87 -6.63 -1.85
CA LEU A 90 -5.64 -7.08 -2.53
C LEU A 90 -4.53 -7.46 -1.54
N GLN A 91 -3.69 -8.42 -1.96
CA GLN A 91 -2.54 -8.89 -1.18
C GLN A 91 -1.29 -8.06 -1.48
N LEU A 92 -0.69 -7.50 -0.43
CA LEU A 92 0.55 -6.75 -0.43
C LEU A 92 1.72 -7.62 0.04
N SER A 93 2.84 -7.44 -0.63
CA SER A 93 4.15 -7.82 -0.13
C SER A 93 4.57 -6.96 1.06
N ILE A 94 5.62 -7.41 1.76
CA ILE A 94 6.19 -6.65 2.87
C ILE A 94 6.79 -5.31 2.41
N LEU A 95 7.32 -5.24 1.19
CA LEU A 95 7.88 -4.00 0.64
C LEU A 95 6.77 -2.98 0.38
N GLU A 96 5.68 -3.41 -0.25
CA GLU A 96 4.52 -2.56 -0.50
C GLU A 96 3.86 -2.12 0.81
N ALA A 97 3.68 -3.04 1.77
CA ALA A 97 3.16 -2.72 3.10
C ALA A 97 4.01 -1.65 3.81
N SER A 98 5.34 -1.80 3.78
CA SER A 98 6.25 -0.83 4.39
C SER A 98 6.26 0.53 3.69
N ALA A 99 6.00 0.57 2.37
CA ALA A 99 5.80 1.83 1.64
C ALA A 99 4.55 2.57 2.14
N LEU A 100 3.43 1.86 2.27
CA LEU A 100 2.17 2.44 2.75
C LEU A 100 2.22 2.86 4.22
N LEU A 101 2.94 2.14 5.06
CA LEU A 101 3.12 2.50 6.47
C LEU A 101 4.25 3.52 6.70
N SER A 102 4.90 4.00 5.63
CA SER A 102 6.06 4.91 5.70
C SER A 102 7.13 4.41 6.69
N SER A 103 7.35 3.10 6.72
CA SER A 103 8.14 2.39 7.74
C SER A 103 9.20 1.47 7.10
N SER A 104 10.02 0.82 7.93
CA SER A 104 10.95 -0.22 7.50
C SER A 104 10.27 -1.58 7.39
N THR A 105 10.85 -2.52 6.62
CA THR A 105 10.34 -3.89 6.55
C THR A 105 10.38 -4.60 7.92
N GLU A 106 11.36 -4.28 8.75
CA GLU A 106 11.51 -4.78 10.12
C GLU A 106 10.39 -4.27 11.03
N GLN A 107 9.92 -3.03 10.83
CA GLN A 107 8.75 -2.51 11.55
C GLN A 107 7.47 -3.26 11.14
N VAL A 108 7.28 -3.55 9.86
CA VAL A 108 6.15 -4.37 9.38
C VAL A 108 6.21 -5.79 9.96
N TYR A 109 7.40 -6.40 10.00
CA TYR A 109 7.59 -7.70 10.66
C TYR A 109 7.20 -7.66 12.14
N ARG A 110 7.62 -6.65 12.89
CA ARG A 110 7.25 -6.49 14.31
C ARG A 110 5.74 -6.37 14.50
N LEU A 111 5.08 -5.56 13.67
CA LEU A 111 3.62 -5.43 13.70
C LEU A 111 2.91 -6.77 13.44
N TYR A 112 3.48 -7.64 12.60
CA TYR A 112 3.00 -9.00 12.41
C TYR A 112 3.26 -9.89 13.64
N GLU A 113 4.48 -9.89 14.18
CA GLU A 113 4.86 -10.70 15.35
C GLU A 113 4.04 -10.33 16.61
N GLU A 114 3.73 -9.05 16.79
CA GLU A 114 2.91 -8.53 17.88
C GLU A 114 1.39 -8.70 17.64
N GLY A 115 0.99 -9.21 16.47
CA GLY A 115 -0.40 -9.53 16.14
C GLY A 115 -1.25 -8.34 15.65
N TYR A 116 -0.65 -7.17 15.41
CA TYR A 116 -1.34 -6.02 14.80
C TYR A 116 -1.64 -6.23 13.31
N LEU A 117 -0.82 -7.04 12.63
CA LEU A 117 -1.04 -7.44 11.24
C LEU A 117 -1.34 -8.94 11.14
N GLN A 118 -2.28 -9.29 10.28
CA GLN A 118 -2.58 -10.69 9.96
C GLN A 118 -2.06 -11.02 8.56
N CYS A 119 -1.42 -12.18 8.42
CA CYS A 119 -1.04 -12.70 7.12
C CYS A 119 -2.16 -13.58 6.55
N SER A 120 -2.38 -13.52 5.24
CA SER A 120 -3.28 -14.40 4.49
C SER A 120 -2.85 -15.87 4.53
N LYS A 121 -1.57 -16.12 4.86
CA LYS A 121 -0.99 -17.44 5.07
C LYS A 121 -0.28 -17.46 6.41
N ARG A 122 -0.41 -18.56 7.15
CA ARG A 122 0.36 -18.76 8.38
C ARG A 122 1.83 -18.92 8.02
N LEU A 123 2.66 -17.97 8.43
CA LEU A 123 4.10 -18.09 8.26
C LEU A 123 4.60 -19.17 9.20
N LYS A 124 5.49 -20.03 8.69
CA LYS A 124 6.16 -21.01 9.56
C LYS A 124 7.01 -20.24 10.55
N LEU A 125 7.02 -20.68 11.80
CA LEU A 125 7.88 -20.11 12.83
C LEU A 125 9.33 -20.11 12.30
N HIS A 126 9.97 -18.95 12.26
CA HIS A 126 11.33 -18.73 11.72
C HIS A 126 11.51 -18.76 10.19
N SER A 127 10.45 -18.84 9.37
CA SER A 127 10.60 -18.57 7.93
C SER A 127 10.50 -17.08 7.65
N LYS A 128 11.55 -16.47 7.11
CA LYS A 128 11.47 -15.09 6.57
C LYS A 128 10.50 -15.07 5.39
N LEU A 129 9.60 -14.10 5.34
CA LEU A 129 8.86 -13.80 4.11
C LEU A 129 9.86 -13.45 3.02
N SER A 130 9.66 -14.00 1.82
CA SER A 130 10.28 -13.39 0.65
C SER A 130 9.74 -11.98 0.48
N SER A 131 10.55 -11.08 -0.08
CA SER A 131 10.09 -9.75 -0.46
C SER A 131 8.90 -9.78 -1.43
N ASP A 132 8.70 -10.88 -2.13
CA ASP A 132 7.68 -11.05 -3.18
C ASP A 132 6.45 -11.83 -2.71
N ASP A 133 6.46 -12.28 -1.45
CA ASP A 133 5.34 -12.96 -0.81
C ASP A 133 4.26 -11.93 -0.46
N ALA A 134 3.23 -11.88 -1.30
CA ALA A 134 2.04 -11.07 -1.05
C ALA A 134 1.15 -11.74 0.00
N VAL A 135 1.22 -11.25 1.24
CA VAL A 135 0.58 -11.90 2.40
C VAL A 135 -0.24 -10.94 3.26
N PHE A 136 -0.04 -9.63 3.16
CA PHE A 136 -0.79 -8.66 3.94
C PHE A 136 -1.97 -8.15 3.14
N TYR A 137 -3.09 -7.79 3.77
CA TYR A 137 -4.22 -7.23 3.03
C TYR A 137 -4.14 -5.71 2.98
N LEU A 138 -4.37 -5.11 1.80
CA LEU A 138 -4.37 -3.66 1.59
C LEU A 138 -5.26 -2.93 2.60
N ARG A 139 -6.49 -3.42 2.80
CA ARG A 139 -7.43 -2.91 3.79
C ARG A 139 -6.81 -2.83 5.19
N GLN A 140 -6.19 -3.92 5.67
CA GLN A 140 -5.60 -3.96 7.01
C GLN A 140 -4.47 -2.95 7.16
N ILE A 141 -3.62 -2.82 6.14
CA ILE A 141 -2.51 -1.86 6.16
C ILE A 141 -3.04 -0.42 6.23
N ILE A 142 -4.04 -0.08 5.43
CA ILE A 142 -4.66 1.24 5.40
C ILE A 142 -5.41 1.55 6.70
N GLU A 143 -6.14 0.58 7.24
CA GLU A 143 -6.82 0.73 8.54
C GLU A 143 -5.81 0.95 9.68
N LEU A 144 -4.70 0.21 9.68
CA LEU A 144 -3.63 0.36 10.66
C LEU A 144 -2.98 1.75 10.57
N ARG A 145 -2.71 2.22 9.34
CA ARG A 145 -2.20 3.58 9.10
C ARG A 145 -3.13 4.63 9.70
N ARG A 146 -4.42 4.55 9.40
CA ARG A 146 -5.44 5.49 9.90
C ARG A 146 -5.64 5.42 11.42
N ALA A 147 -5.36 4.28 12.05
CA ALA A 147 -5.37 4.15 13.51
C ALA A 147 -4.22 4.92 14.21
N GLY A 148 -3.31 5.54 13.45
CA GLY A 148 -2.25 6.40 13.99
C GLY A 148 -0.93 5.67 14.26
N ILE A 149 -0.82 4.40 13.88
CA ILE A 149 0.41 3.61 14.01
C ILE A 149 1.47 4.11 13.01
N ALA A 150 1.06 4.54 11.83
CA ALA A 150 1.90 5.30 10.90
C ALA A 150 1.48 6.77 10.93
N SER A 151 2.05 7.55 11.85
CA SER A 151 1.83 9.00 11.88
C SER A 151 2.49 9.65 10.67
N ASP A 152 1.87 10.68 10.09
CA ASP A 152 2.49 11.52 9.04
C ASP A 152 3.80 12.20 9.52
N TYR A 153 4.13 12.12 10.80
CA TYR A 153 5.40 12.57 11.37
C TYR A 153 6.50 11.52 11.14
N SER A 154 7.19 11.65 10.01
CA SER A 154 8.32 10.82 9.55
C SER A 154 9.62 10.98 10.35
N THR A 155 9.55 11.30 11.65
CA THR A 155 10.73 11.37 12.52
C THR A 155 10.62 10.33 13.61
N ASN A 156 11.20 9.17 13.35
CA ASN A 156 11.74 8.30 14.40
C ASN A 156 10.72 7.80 15.44
N THR A 157 9.51 7.42 15.03
CA THR A 157 8.61 6.63 15.87
C THR A 157 9.15 5.21 15.92
N VAL A 158 10.17 5.02 16.77
CA VAL A 158 10.48 3.70 17.33
C VAL A 158 9.22 3.27 18.05
N TYR A 159 8.56 2.23 17.54
CA TYR A 159 7.44 1.59 18.21
C TYR A 159 7.93 1.09 19.57
N LEU A 160 7.64 1.86 20.61
CA LEU A 160 7.68 1.43 21.99
C LEU A 160 6.23 1.41 22.48
N PRO A 161 5.77 0.33 23.10
CA PRO A 161 4.50 0.35 23.82
C PRO A 161 4.52 1.48 24.87
N SER A 162 3.37 2.11 25.10
CA SER A 162 3.23 3.17 26.10
C SER A 162 3.08 2.64 27.54
N TRP A 163 3.66 1.48 27.85
CA TRP A 163 3.61 0.86 29.17
C TRP A 163 5.01 0.62 29.72
#